data_AF-A0A255Z605-F1
#
_entry.id   AF-A0A255Z605-F1
#
_cell.length_a   1.000
_cell.length_b   1.000
_cell.length_c   1.000
_cell.angle_alpha   90.00
_cell.angle_beta   90.00
_cell.angle_gamma   90.00
#
_symmetry.space_group_name_H-M   'P 1'
#
loop_
_entity.id
_entity.type
_entity.pdbx_description
1 polymer ?
#
loop_
_entity_poly.entity_id
_entity_poly.type
_entity_poly.pdbx_seq_one_letter_code
_entity_poly.pdbx_strand_id
1 'polypeptide(L)'
;MVAGSGNNTVDGGAGIDVAGLDGSASQFRITRAADGTLTVTRADGVDTYAGTEFVLFKDGLKLNWNVGVKLAGGFDESYYLSKNPDVAAAVSAKALASGFDHYIRFGQAEGRFAVDARSDLYFDENFYLAANPDVAGAVSAGSYRTGWAHYQAFGKAEGRTATPLFDKAYYLDHNADVKAAGVDPWFHFMNFGWREERDPSAYLDVSGYLDANADLRAAGVNPVTHYLMYGQAEGRLLVATAGIGIDWTYVG
;
A
#
# COMPACT_ATOMS: atom_id res chain seq x y z
N MET A 1 -17.31 6.73 -4.32
CA MET A 1 -18.71 6.51 -3.89
C MET A 1 -18.97 7.30 -2.61
N VAL A 2 -20.04 8.09 -2.52
CA VAL A 2 -20.36 8.91 -1.34
C VAL A 2 -21.74 8.50 -0.82
N ALA A 3 -21.86 8.21 0.48
CA ALA A 3 -23.16 7.95 1.10
C ALA A 3 -23.91 9.26 1.40
N GLY A 4 -25.19 9.32 1.02
CA GLY A 4 -26.10 10.40 1.41
C GLY A 4 -26.39 10.42 2.91
N SER A 5 -27.22 11.33 3.41
CA SER A 5 -27.50 11.47 4.86
C SER A 5 -28.13 10.22 5.50
N GLY A 6 -27.98 10.06 6.82
CA GLY A 6 -28.55 8.91 7.56
C GLY A 6 -27.66 7.67 7.54
N ASN A 7 -28.26 6.49 7.69
CA ASN A 7 -27.55 5.20 7.70
C ASN A 7 -27.61 4.54 6.32
N ASN A 8 -26.45 4.32 5.70
CA ASN A 8 -26.37 3.77 4.35
C ASN A 8 -25.59 2.45 4.33
N THR A 9 -25.81 1.65 3.28
CA THR A 9 -24.94 0.52 2.93
C THR A 9 -24.52 0.70 1.48
N VAL A 10 -23.22 0.79 1.27
CA VAL A 10 -22.59 1.02 -0.04
C VAL A 10 -21.71 -0.19 -0.35
N ASP A 11 -21.80 -0.69 -1.57
CA ASP A 11 -20.98 -1.79 -2.07
C ASP A 11 -20.17 -1.30 -3.28
N GLY A 12 -18.85 -1.44 -3.20
CA GLY A 12 -17.91 -1.14 -4.28
C GLY A 12 -18.09 -2.05 -5.50
N GLY A 13 -18.45 -3.31 -5.26
CA GLY A 13 -18.52 -4.32 -6.30
C GLY A 13 -17.13 -4.81 -6.72
N ALA A 14 -16.87 -4.85 -8.02
CA ALA A 14 -15.64 -5.39 -8.59
C ALA A 14 -14.77 -4.27 -9.16
N GLY A 15 -13.46 -4.38 -8.96
CA GLY A 15 -12.50 -3.37 -9.38
C GLY A 15 -11.87 -2.67 -8.17
N ILE A 16 -11.33 -1.48 -8.39
CA ILE A 16 -10.76 -0.65 -7.33
C ILE A 16 -11.74 0.46 -6.98
N ASP A 17 -12.22 0.44 -5.74
CA ASP A 17 -13.29 1.31 -5.28
C ASP A 17 -12.83 2.21 -4.13
N VAL A 18 -13.27 3.47 -4.20
CA VAL A 18 -12.94 4.50 -3.21
C VAL A 18 -14.21 4.99 -2.52
N ALA A 19 -14.28 4.80 -1.20
CA ALA A 19 -15.29 5.42 -0.36
C ALA A 19 -14.93 6.90 -0.10
N GLY A 20 -15.71 7.83 -0.63
CA GLY A 20 -15.55 9.26 -0.40
C GLY A 20 -16.33 9.70 0.83
N LEU A 21 -15.62 10.26 1.82
CA LEU A 21 -16.18 10.82 3.04
C LEU A 21 -15.94 12.32 3.07
N ASP A 22 -17.01 13.11 2.97
CA ASP A 22 -16.92 14.57 2.88
C ASP A 22 -16.58 15.20 4.24
N GLY A 23 -15.30 15.21 4.56
CA GLY A 23 -14.75 15.75 5.80
C GLY A 23 -13.28 15.36 5.99
N SER A 24 -12.63 15.90 7.01
CA SER A 24 -11.31 15.43 7.44
C SER A 24 -11.41 14.07 8.13
N ALA A 25 -10.36 13.25 8.04
CA ALA A 25 -10.36 11.90 8.63
C ALA A 25 -10.71 11.89 10.13
N SER A 26 -10.31 12.93 10.85
CA SER A 26 -10.59 13.13 12.28
C SER A 26 -12.08 13.29 12.63
N GLN A 27 -12.93 13.60 11.67
CA GLN A 27 -14.38 13.76 11.87
C GLN A 27 -15.13 12.42 11.89
N PHE A 28 -14.48 11.34 11.46
CA PHE A 28 -15.10 10.03 11.29
C PHE A 28 -14.54 9.03 12.30
N ARG A 29 -15.44 8.30 12.96
CA ARG A 29 -15.04 7.08 13.67
C ARG A 29 -15.23 5.91 12.72
N ILE A 30 -14.12 5.33 12.27
CA ILE A 30 -14.13 4.22 11.33
C ILE A 30 -13.69 2.95 12.04
N THR A 31 -14.52 1.92 11.96
CA THR A 31 -14.16 0.56 12.36
C THR A 31 -14.18 -0.34 11.13
N ARG A 32 -13.32 -1.36 11.15
CA ARG A 32 -13.17 -2.33 10.07
C ARG A 32 -13.47 -3.73 10.58
N ALA A 33 -14.30 -4.45 9.85
CA ALA A 33 -14.54 -5.88 10.05
C ALA A 33 -13.47 -6.73 9.34
N ALA A 34 -13.37 -8.01 9.67
CA ALA A 34 -12.35 -8.92 9.15
C ALA A 34 -12.48 -9.18 7.63
N ASP A 35 -13.69 -9.04 7.10
CA ASP A 35 -14.03 -9.08 5.67
C ASP A 35 -13.79 -7.73 4.97
N GLY A 36 -13.17 -6.76 5.67
CA GLY A 36 -12.85 -5.42 5.18
C GLY A 36 -14.00 -4.44 5.11
N THR A 37 -15.22 -4.87 5.45
CA THR A 37 -16.34 -3.96 5.54
C THR A 37 -16.04 -2.86 6.56
N LEU A 38 -16.22 -1.61 6.14
CA LEU A 38 -16.13 -0.44 6.98
C LEU A 38 -17.47 -0.15 7.62
N THR A 39 -17.41 0.27 8.88
CA THR A 39 -18.49 1.00 9.52
C THR A 39 -17.97 2.40 9.82
N VAL A 40 -18.62 3.41 9.24
CA VAL A 40 -18.28 4.83 9.39
C VAL A 40 -19.37 5.47 10.23
N THR A 41 -19.03 5.85 11.46
CA THR A 41 -19.92 6.60 12.34
C THR A 41 -19.62 8.09 12.22
N ARG A 42 -20.65 8.86 11.93
CA ARG A 42 -20.67 10.33 11.84
C ARG A 42 -21.83 10.89 12.66
N ALA A 43 -21.92 12.22 12.77
CA ALA A 43 -22.90 12.88 13.64
C ALA A 43 -24.36 12.60 13.25
N ASP A 44 -24.63 12.33 11.97
CA ASP A 44 -25.96 12.14 11.39
C ASP A 44 -26.30 10.67 11.09
N GLY A 45 -25.40 9.71 11.38
CA GLY A 45 -25.66 8.30 11.12
C GLY A 45 -24.46 7.39 11.13
N VAL A 46 -24.72 6.13 10.79
CA VAL A 46 -23.75 5.05 10.65
C VAL A 46 -23.88 4.46 9.24
N ASP A 47 -22.83 4.63 8.44
CA ASP A 47 -22.73 4.03 7.12
C ASP A 47 -21.91 2.75 7.15
N THR A 48 -22.20 1.85 6.22
CA THR A 48 -21.42 0.64 5.98
C THR A 48 -20.90 0.64 4.55
N TYR A 49 -19.61 0.39 4.35
CA TYR A 49 -18.99 0.27 3.02
C TYR A 49 -18.35 -1.10 2.87
N ALA A 50 -18.80 -1.89 1.90
CA ALA A 50 -18.20 -3.16 1.52
C ALA A 50 -17.46 -3.03 0.17
N GLY A 51 -16.45 -3.88 -0.06
CA GLY A 51 -15.76 -3.94 -1.34
C GLY A 51 -15.03 -2.65 -1.74
N THR A 52 -14.49 -1.90 -0.78
CA THR A 52 -13.70 -0.69 -1.08
C THR A 52 -12.23 -0.90 -0.75
N GLU A 53 -11.33 -0.36 -1.57
CA GLU A 53 -9.87 -0.47 -1.37
C GLU A 53 -9.33 0.77 -0.69
N PHE A 54 -10.01 1.90 -0.85
CA PHE A 54 -9.61 3.16 -0.23
C PHE A 54 -10.76 3.92 0.40
N VAL A 55 -10.40 4.79 1.34
CA VAL A 55 -11.26 5.83 1.89
C VAL A 55 -10.61 7.17 1.60
N LEU A 56 -11.30 8.03 0.86
CA LEU A 56 -10.86 9.40 0.60
C LEU A 56 -11.56 10.36 1.56
N PHE A 57 -10.76 11.22 2.18
CA PHE A 57 -11.15 12.36 2.99
C PHE A 57 -10.73 13.65 2.29
N LYS A 58 -11.19 14.79 2.81
CA LYS A 58 -10.73 16.12 2.36
C LYS A 58 -9.24 16.37 2.64
N ASP A 59 -8.67 15.70 3.63
CA ASP A 59 -7.28 15.86 4.09
C ASP A 59 -6.37 14.68 3.74
N GLY A 60 -6.85 13.70 2.98
CA GLY A 60 -6.00 12.63 2.45
C GLY A 60 -6.73 11.33 2.16
N LEU A 61 -5.96 10.34 1.72
CA LEU A 61 -6.43 9.01 1.38
C LEU A 61 -5.99 8.02 2.45
N LYS A 62 -6.82 7.03 2.74
CA LYS A 62 -6.48 5.92 3.62
C LYS A 62 -6.71 4.61 2.88
N LEU A 63 -5.74 3.70 2.96
CA LEU A 63 -5.98 2.36 2.48
C LEU A 63 -7.04 1.71 3.36
N ASN A 64 -8.04 1.10 2.72
CA ASN A 64 -9.06 0.39 3.43
C ASN A 64 -8.39 -0.81 4.09
N TRP A 65 -8.06 -1.85 3.36
CA TRP A 65 -7.47 -3.05 3.92
C TRP A 65 -6.24 -2.74 4.74
N ASN A 66 -6.20 -3.26 5.98
CA ASN A 66 -4.90 -3.49 6.58
C ASN A 66 -4.22 -4.38 5.56
N VAL A 67 -3.19 -3.86 4.90
CA VAL A 67 -2.22 -4.74 4.28
C VAL A 67 -1.71 -5.50 5.47
N GLY A 68 -2.27 -6.68 5.67
CA GLY A 68 -1.61 -7.72 6.39
C GLY A 68 -0.37 -7.97 5.57
N VAL A 69 0.64 -7.11 5.72
CA VAL A 69 1.95 -7.64 5.96
C VAL A 69 1.71 -8.51 7.18
N LYS A 70 1.36 -9.77 6.90
CA LYS A 70 2.01 -10.82 7.61
C LYS A 70 3.51 -10.47 7.49
N LEU A 71 3.99 -9.76 8.51
CA LEU A 71 5.27 -10.01 9.11
C LEU A 71 5.38 -11.50 9.56
N ALA A 72 4.42 -12.36 9.21
CA ALA A 72 4.63 -13.78 8.98
C ALA A 72 4.89 -14.08 7.49
N GLY A 73 6.03 -13.64 6.92
CA GLY A 73 6.61 -14.33 5.77
C GLY A 73 7.35 -13.50 4.70
N GLY A 74 7.15 -12.18 4.61
CA GLY A 74 7.74 -11.37 3.52
C GLY A 74 9.14 -10.83 3.80
N PHE A 75 9.47 -10.50 5.05
CA PHE A 75 10.85 -10.21 5.47
C PHE A 75 11.36 -11.48 6.14
N ASP A 76 12.23 -12.21 5.46
CA ASP A 76 12.89 -13.34 6.10
C ASP A 76 14.00 -12.79 6.99
N GLU A 77 13.65 -12.49 8.23
CA GLU A 77 14.57 -12.02 9.28
C GLU A 77 15.77 -12.97 9.42
N SER A 78 15.52 -14.28 9.33
CA SER A 78 16.60 -15.27 9.44
C SER A 78 17.54 -15.19 8.24
N TYR A 79 17.00 -15.09 7.03
CA TYR A 79 17.78 -14.85 5.81
C TYR A 79 18.55 -13.53 5.90
N TYR A 80 17.88 -12.43 6.23
CA TYR A 80 18.50 -11.11 6.27
C TYR A 80 19.64 -11.05 7.29
N LEU A 81 19.43 -11.57 8.50
CA LEU A 81 20.49 -11.66 9.51
C LEU A 81 21.60 -12.63 9.10
N SER A 82 21.28 -13.70 8.37
CA SER A 82 22.31 -14.63 7.83
C SER A 82 23.19 -13.98 6.76
N LYS A 83 22.65 -13.04 5.98
CA LYS A 83 23.38 -12.30 4.96
C LYS A 83 24.06 -11.05 5.49
N ASN A 84 23.66 -10.57 6.67
CA ASN A 84 24.14 -9.34 7.29
C ASN A 84 24.57 -9.60 8.75
N PRO A 85 25.75 -10.25 8.97
CA PRO A 85 26.20 -10.64 10.30
C PRO A 85 26.43 -9.47 11.26
N ASP A 86 26.79 -8.30 10.73
CA ASP A 86 26.92 -7.05 11.46
C ASP A 86 25.58 -6.59 12.05
N VAL A 87 24.51 -6.70 11.25
CA VAL A 87 23.14 -6.42 11.70
C VAL A 87 22.70 -7.45 12.73
N ALA A 88 23.00 -8.74 12.50
CA ALA A 88 22.68 -9.80 13.46
C ALA A 88 23.33 -9.55 14.83
N ALA A 89 24.58 -9.09 14.84
CA ALA A 89 25.27 -8.71 16.06
C ALA A 89 24.59 -7.51 16.74
N ALA A 90 24.20 -6.49 15.98
CA ALA A 90 23.52 -5.30 16.52
C ALA A 90 22.14 -5.63 17.10
N VAL A 91 21.36 -6.51 16.46
CA VAL A 91 20.08 -7.01 16.97
C VAL A 91 20.29 -7.84 18.25
N SER A 92 21.27 -8.76 18.25
CA SER A 92 21.59 -9.55 19.44
C SER A 92 22.06 -8.69 20.61
N ALA A 93 22.75 -7.59 20.34
CA ALA A 93 23.18 -6.61 21.34
C ALA A 93 22.04 -5.66 21.78
N LYS A 94 20.83 -5.80 21.21
CA LYS A 94 19.67 -4.92 21.41
C LYS A 94 19.95 -3.46 21.03
N ALA A 95 20.93 -3.22 20.16
CA ALA A 95 21.20 -1.92 19.58
C ALA A 95 20.22 -1.58 18.44
N LEU A 96 19.64 -2.62 17.80
CA LEU A 96 18.58 -2.53 16.82
C LEU A 96 17.40 -3.41 17.25
N ALA A 97 16.17 -3.00 16.91
CA ALA A 97 14.98 -3.74 17.32
C ALA A 97 14.84 -5.08 16.56
N SER A 98 15.30 -5.13 15.31
CA SER A 98 15.34 -6.30 14.44
C SER A 98 16.22 -6.04 13.20
N GLY A 99 16.52 -7.07 12.42
CA GLY A 99 17.13 -6.96 11.10
C GLY A 99 16.21 -6.22 10.14
N PHE A 100 14.90 -6.39 10.32
CA PHE A 100 13.91 -5.58 9.64
C PHE A 100 14.05 -4.08 9.98
N ASP A 101 14.18 -3.73 11.27
CA ASP A 101 14.42 -2.34 11.72
C ASP A 101 15.71 -1.75 11.11
N HIS A 102 16.77 -2.56 11.00
CA HIS A 102 17.97 -2.15 10.26
C HIS A 102 17.68 -1.91 8.78
N TYR A 103 17.00 -2.84 8.12
CA TYR A 103 16.74 -2.77 6.68
C TYR A 103 16.03 -1.48 6.29
N ILE A 104 15.00 -1.11 7.07
CA ILE A 104 14.23 0.12 6.86
C ILE A 104 15.09 1.37 7.04
N ARG A 105 15.89 1.42 8.11
CA ARG A 105 16.64 2.64 8.47
C ARG A 105 17.91 2.82 7.66
N PHE A 106 18.58 1.72 7.31
CA PHE A 106 19.93 1.74 6.78
C PHE A 106 20.10 0.78 5.59
N GLY A 107 19.57 -0.44 5.68
CA GLY A 107 19.84 -1.48 4.68
C GLY A 107 19.42 -1.11 3.25
N GLN A 108 18.35 -0.35 3.07
CA GLN A 108 17.95 0.19 1.76
C GLN A 108 18.99 1.17 1.19
N ALA A 109 19.51 2.09 2.02
CA ALA A 109 20.54 3.04 1.62
C ALA A 109 21.89 2.36 1.33
N GLU A 110 22.14 1.24 2.02
CA GLU A 110 23.34 0.41 1.85
C GLU A 110 23.22 -0.60 0.69
N GLY A 111 22.08 -0.66 0.00
CA GLY A 111 21.85 -1.59 -1.11
C GLY A 111 21.73 -3.06 -0.70
N ARG A 112 21.40 -3.34 0.57
CA ARG A 112 21.21 -4.70 1.08
C ARG A 112 19.86 -5.25 0.62
N PHE A 113 19.75 -6.56 0.42
CA PHE A 113 18.49 -7.19 0.02
C PHE A 113 17.77 -7.75 1.25
N ALA A 114 16.50 -7.35 1.45
CA ALA A 114 15.63 -7.88 2.50
C ALA A 114 15.23 -9.35 2.31
N VAL A 115 15.16 -9.81 1.07
CA VAL A 115 14.75 -11.17 0.66
C VAL A 115 15.37 -11.55 -0.68
N ASP A 116 15.35 -12.84 -1.01
CA ASP A 116 15.78 -13.40 -2.31
C ASP A 116 14.87 -12.95 -3.48
N ALA A 117 13.63 -12.52 -3.23
CA ALA A 117 12.70 -12.09 -4.27
C ALA A 117 12.19 -10.67 -4.05
N ARG A 118 12.45 -9.80 -5.03
CA ARG A 118 12.12 -8.36 -5.08
C ARG A 118 10.63 -7.99 -4.87
N SER A 119 9.71 -8.91 -4.60
CA SER A 119 8.25 -8.72 -4.74
C SER A 119 7.39 -9.04 -3.52
N ASP A 120 7.94 -9.65 -2.47
CA ASP A 120 7.12 -10.47 -1.55
C ASP A 120 6.61 -9.69 -0.33
N LEU A 121 7.18 -8.51 -0.09
CA LEU A 121 6.84 -7.63 1.04
C LEU A 121 5.60 -6.78 0.81
N TYR A 122 5.18 -6.63 -0.44
CA TYR A 122 4.22 -5.61 -0.86
C TYR A 122 3.04 -6.19 -1.61
N PHE A 123 2.76 -7.48 -1.43
CA PHE A 123 1.57 -8.08 -2.02
C PHE A 123 0.36 -7.87 -1.11
N ASP A 124 -0.69 -7.25 -1.66
CA ASP A 124 -1.98 -7.09 -1.02
C ASP A 124 -2.98 -8.04 -1.69
N GLU A 125 -3.38 -9.10 -0.97
CA GLU A 125 -4.31 -10.12 -1.48
C GLU A 125 -5.66 -9.52 -1.88
N ASN A 126 -6.21 -8.62 -1.06
CA ASN A 126 -7.55 -8.08 -1.29
C ASN A 126 -7.53 -7.16 -2.50
N PHE A 127 -6.57 -6.24 -2.55
CA PHE A 127 -6.36 -5.40 -3.72
C PHE A 127 -6.09 -6.24 -4.97
N TYR A 128 -5.23 -7.25 -4.88
CA TYR A 128 -4.86 -8.05 -6.04
C TYR A 128 -6.07 -8.81 -6.60
N LEU A 129 -6.90 -9.40 -5.75
CA LEU A 129 -8.12 -10.06 -6.19
C LEU A 129 -9.16 -9.07 -6.74
N ALA A 130 -9.30 -7.90 -6.12
CA ALA A 130 -10.20 -6.84 -6.58
C ALA A 130 -9.79 -6.28 -7.96
N ALA A 131 -8.49 -6.05 -8.16
CA ALA A 131 -7.90 -5.62 -9.43
C ALA A 131 -7.91 -6.71 -10.52
N ASN A 132 -8.04 -7.99 -10.14
CA ASN A 132 -7.95 -9.12 -11.05
C ASN A 132 -9.15 -10.08 -10.86
N PRO A 133 -10.35 -9.72 -11.36
CA PRO A 133 -11.56 -10.55 -11.20
C PRO A 133 -11.42 -11.96 -11.78
N ASP A 134 -10.58 -12.16 -12.79
CA ASP A 134 -10.25 -13.48 -13.34
C ASP A 134 -9.54 -14.36 -12.30
N VAL A 135 -8.63 -13.77 -11.53
CA VAL A 135 -7.92 -14.47 -10.45
C VAL A 135 -8.83 -14.68 -9.25
N ALA A 136 -9.66 -13.70 -8.91
CA ALA A 136 -10.67 -13.86 -7.86
C ALA A 136 -11.59 -15.05 -8.16
N GLY A 137 -12.08 -15.16 -9.40
CA GLY A 137 -12.86 -16.31 -9.85
C GLY A 137 -12.09 -17.63 -9.76
N ALA A 138 -10.81 -17.64 -10.15
CA ALA A 138 -9.96 -18.84 -10.06
C ALA A 138 -9.70 -19.29 -8.61
N VAL A 139 -9.56 -18.35 -7.67
CA VAL A 139 -9.43 -18.64 -6.23
C VAL A 139 -10.74 -19.18 -5.67
N SER A 140 -11.88 -18.55 -5.99
CA SER A 140 -13.20 -19.04 -5.56
C SER A 140 -13.52 -20.43 -6.11
N ALA A 141 -13.05 -20.74 -7.32
CA ALA A 141 -13.18 -22.07 -7.93
C ALA A 141 -12.17 -23.11 -7.38
N GLY A 142 -11.26 -22.70 -6.48
CA GLY A 142 -10.24 -23.57 -5.89
C GLY A 142 -9.08 -23.92 -6.82
N SER A 143 -8.96 -23.26 -7.99
CA SER A 143 -7.83 -23.44 -8.91
C SER A 143 -6.53 -22.86 -8.36
N TYR A 144 -6.63 -21.81 -7.54
CA TYR A 144 -5.55 -21.30 -6.71
C TYR A 144 -5.99 -21.21 -5.26
N ARG A 145 -5.05 -21.44 -4.35
CA ARG A 145 -5.32 -21.30 -2.91
C ARG A 145 -5.53 -19.85 -2.49
N THR A 146 -4.82 -18.92 -3.13
CA THR A 146 -4.81 -17.49 -2.86
C THR A 146 -4.41 -16.74 -4.14
N GLY A 147 -4.72 -15.44 -4.21
CA GLY A 147 -4.19 -14.51 -5.20
C GLY A 147 -2.67 -14.48 -5.17
N TRP A 148 -2.04 -14.57 -3.99
CA TRP A 148 -0.59 -14.71 -3.84
C TRP A 148 -0.01 -15.92 -4.60
N ALA A 149 -0.71 -17.05 -4.59
CA ALA A 149 -0.28 -18.25 -5.31
C ALA A 149 -0.31 -18.01 -6.82
N HIS A 150 -1.35 -17.34 -7.32
CA HIS A 150 -1.42 -16.94 -8.71
C HIS A 150 -0.34 -15.91 -9.07
N TYR A 151 -0.12 -14.90 -8.22
CA TYR A 151 0.84 -13.84 -8.48
C TYR A 151 2.27 -14.37 -8.62
N GLN A 152 2.69 -15.27 -7.74
CA GLN A 152 4.01 -15.92 -7.85
C GLN A 152 4.14 -16.76 -9.12
N ALA A 153 3.09 -17.50 -9.48
CA ALA A 153 3.13 -18.42 -10.61
C ALA A 153 3.05 -17.68 -11.97
N PHE A 154 2.25 -16.61 -12.05
CA PHE A 154 1.92 -15.93 -13.31
C PHE A 154 1.96 -14.41 -13.17
N GLY A 155 1.28 -13.86 -12.16
CA GLY A 155 1.03 -12.42 -12.08
C GLY A 155 2.28 -11.54 -12.12
N LYS A 156 3.40 -11.99 -11.54
CA LYS A 156 4.70 -11.28 -11.60
C LYS A 156 5.26 -11.23 -13.02
N ALA A 157 5.21 -12.34 -13.75
CA ALA A 157 5.67 -12.42 -15.13
C ALA A 157 4.74 -11.65 -16.08
N GLU A 158 3.45 -11.62 -15.78
CA GLU A 158 2.43 -10.82 -16.47
C GLU A 158 2.54 -9.32 -16.15
N GLY A 159 3.31 -8.94 -15.12
CA GLY A 159 3.46 -7.55 -14.70
C GLY A 159 2.23 -6.97 -13.99
N ARG A 160 1.39 -7.82 -13.39
CA ARG A 160 0.19 -7.40 -12.65
C ARG A 160 0.57 -6.61 -11.39
N THR A 161 -0.22 -5.58 -11.10
CA THR A 161 -0.06 -4.72 -9.92
C THR A 161 -0.40 -5.49 -8.65
N ALA A 162 0.59 -5.65 -7.75
CA ALA A 162 0.46 -6.42 -6.49
C ALA A 162 0.06 -5.57 -5.28
N THR A 163 0.22 -4.25 -5.37
CA THR A 163 -0.13 -3.29 -4.32
C THR A 163 -0.73 -2.04 -4.94
N PRO A 164 -1.69 -1.40 -4.26
CA PRO A 164 -2.20 -0.11 -4.69
C PRO A 164 -1.14 0.99 -4.75
N LEU A 165 -0.06 0.88 -3.96
CA LEU A 165 0.93 1.94 -3.80
C LEU A 165 2.07 1.88 -4.81
N PHE A 166 2.06 0.91 -5.73
CA PHE A 166 2.97 0.88 -6.85
C PHE A 166 2.31 0.23 -8.06
N ASP A 167 2.15 1.01 -9.12
CA ASP A 167 1.65 0.55 -10.40
C ASP A 167 2.76 0.68 -11.45
N LYS A 168 3.16 -0.47 -12.02
CA LYS A 168 4.24 -0.54 -13.01
C LYS A 168 3.94 0.28 -14.26
N ALA A 169 2.71 0.22 -14.77
CA ALA A 169 2.31 0.90 -15.99
C ALA A 169 2.28 2.41 -15.75
N TYR A 170 1.66 2.85 -14.65
CA TYR A 170 1.67 4.24 -14.20
C TYR A 170 3.09 4.76 -14.07
N TYR A 171 3.97 4.04 -13.36
CA TYR A 171 5.34 4.47 -13.13
C TYR A 171 6.12 4.62 -14.43
N LEU A 172 6.00 3.67 -15.36
CA LEU A 172 6.67 3.75 -16.66
C LEU A 172 6.11 4.85 -17.55
N ASP A 173 4.82 5.17 -17.44
CA ASP A 173 4.19 6.25 -18.21
C ASP A 173 4.68 7.64 -17.74
N HIS A 174 4.90 7.79 -16.44
CA HIS A 174 5.37 9.05 -15.83
C HIS A 174 6.90 9.19 -15.81
N ASN A 175 7.64 8.11 -16.07
CA ASN A 175 9.10 8.07 -15.97
C ASN A 175 9.72 7.51 -17.27
N ALA A 176 9.70 8.35 -18.32
CA ALA A 176 10.12 7.98 -19.67
C ALA A 176 11.60 7.55 -19.75
N ASP A 177 12.46 8.08 -18.88
CA ASP A 177 13.86 7.71 -18.73
C ASP A 177 14.02 6.28 -18.20
N VAL A 178 13.25 5.91 -17.16
CA VAL A 178 13.22 4.53 -16.63
C VAL A 178 12.71 3.56 -17.69
N LYS A 179 11.66 3.97 -18.42
CA LYS A 179 11.11 3.21 -19.55
C LYS A 179 12.13 2.99 -20.66
N ALA A 180 12.85 4.05 -21.05
CA ALA A 180 13.88 3.97 -22.09
C ALA A 180 15.09 3.14 -21.66
N ALA A 181 15.45 3.18 -20.37
CA ALA A 181 16.55 2.39 -19.82
C ALA A 181 16.22 0.89 -19.70
N GLY A 182 14.94 0.50 -19.78
CA GLY A 182 14.51 -0.90 -19.65
C GLY A 182 14.78 -1.49 -18.27
N VAL A 183 14.96 -0.64 -17.26
CA VAL A 183 15.19 -1.06 -15.87
C VAL A 183 13.87 -1.55 -15.28
N ASP A 184 13.94 -2.55 -14.39
CA ASP A 184 12.77 -2.99 -13.62
C ASP A 184 12.19 -1.80 -12.81
N PRO A 185 10.93 -1.38 -13.06
CA PRO A 185 10.36 -0.17 -12.46
C PRO A 185 10.29 -0.22 -10.94
N TRP A 186 9.97 -1.39 -10.40
CA TRP A 186 9.91 -1.60 -8.96
C TRP A 186 11.29 -1.48 -8.32
N PHE A 187 12.29 -2.14 -8.91
CA PHE A 187 13.68 -1.99 -8.50
C PHE A 187 14.14 -0.53 -8.55
N HIS A 188 13.83 0.18 -9.64
CA HIS A 188 14.18 1.60 -9.76
C HIS A 188 13.54 2.41 -8.63
N PHE A 189 12.23 2.26 -8.44
CA PHE A 189 11.51 3.02 -7.43
C PHE A 189 12.07 2.77 -6.02
N MET A 190 12.28 1.51 -5.63
CA MET A 190 12.77 1.14 -4.30
C MET A 190 14.17 1.71 -3.98
N ASN A 191 15.06 1.78 -4.98
CA ASN A 191 16.45 2.20 -4.78
C ASN A 191 16.66 3.70 -5.03
N PHE A 192 15.89 4.30 -5.96
CA PHE A 192 16.13 5.65 -6.46
C PHE A 192 14.85 6.47 -6.47
N GLY A 193 13.78 5.95 -7.07
CA GLY A 193 12.61 6.74 -7.45
C GLY A 193 11.95 7.51 -6.31
N TRP A 194 11.82 6.93 -5.11
CA TRP A 194 11.23 7.66 -3.98
C TRP A 194 12.12 8.82 -3.47
N ARG A 195 13.45 8.72 -3.62
CA ARG A 195 14.39 9.81 -3.28
C ARG A 195 14.38 10.91 -4.33
N GLU A 196 14.05 10.53 -5.56
CA GLU A 196 13.80 11.44 -6.68
C GLU A 196 12.38 12.00 -6.66
N GLU A 197 11.60 11.71 -5.61
CA GLU A 197 10.22 12.17 -5.42
C GLU A 197 9.27 11.76 -6.57
N ARG A 198 9.53 10.60 -7.20
CA ARG A 198 8.69 10.06 -8.27
C ARG A 198 7.52 9.28 -7.71
N ASP A 199 6.33 9.58 -8.21
CA ASP A 199 5.09 8.94 -7.77
C ASP A 199 5.00 7.49 -8.27
N PRO A 200 4.88 6.50 -7.37
CA PRO A 200 4.83 5.09 -7.73
C PRO A 200 3.46 4.63 -8.27
N SER A 201 2.41 5.39 -7.99
CA SER A 201 1.03 5.08 -8.40
C SER A 201 0.19 6.35 -8.35
N ALA A 202 -1.01 6.29 -8.92
CA ALA A 202 -1.99 7.38 -8.78
C ALA A 202 -2.36 7.69 -7.31
N TYR A 203 -2.20 6.72 -6.41
CA TYR A 203 -2.65 6.78 -5.02
C TYR A 203 -1.59 7.28 -4.03
N LEU A 204 -0.39 7.61 -4.52
CA LEU A 204 0.70 8.11 -3.68
C LEU A 204 1.51 9.18 -4.41
N ASP A 205 1.31 10.43 -4.01
CA ASP A 205 2.22 11.55 -4.19
C ASP A 205 3.35 11.43 -3.16
N VAL A 206 4.55 11.13 -3.63
CA VAL A 206 5.71 10.91 -2.76
C VAL A 206 6.13 12.21 -2.07
N SER A 207 6.19 13.31 -2.82
CA SER A 207 6.63 14.60 -2.28
C SER A 207 5.63 15.10 -1.25
N GLY A 208 4.34 15.03 -1.58
CA GLY A 208 3.24 15.39 -0.68
C GLY A 208 3.20 14.54 0.58
N TYR A 209 3.41 13.23 0.47
CA TYR A 209 3.49 12.37 1.66
C TYR A 209 4.69 12.72 2.54
N LEU A 210 5.86 12.97 1.97
CA LEU A 210 7.06 13.35 2.74
C LEU A 210 6.94 14.74 3.37
N ASP A 211 6.27 15.69 2.71
CA ASP A 211 6.05 17.03 3.24
C ASP A 211 5.06 17.04 4.41
N ALA A 212 4.00 16.21 4.32
CA ALA A 212 3.08 15.99 5.43
C ALA A 212 3.74 15.24 6.61
N ASN A 213 4.90 14.62 6.39
CA ASN A 213 5.59 13.74 7.32
C ASN A 213 7.09 14.09 7.41
N ALA A 214 7.38 15.30 7.88
CA ALA A 214 8.72 15.87 7.90
C ALA A 214 9.75 15.00 8.66
N ASP A 215 9.31 14.19 9.63
CA ASP A 215 10.14 13.20 10.33
C ASP A 215 10.67 12.12 9.37
N LEU A 216 9.85 11.65 8.42
CA LEU A 216 10.26 10.67 7.42
C LEU A 216 11.18 11.28 6.38
N ARG A 217 10.91 12.52 5.98
CA ARG A 217 11.78 13.27 5.07
C ARG A 217 13.17 13.46 5.68
N ALA A 218 13.24 13.83 6.96
CA ALA A 218 14.51 13.97 7.68
C ALA A 218 15.23 12.61 7.88
N ALA A 219 14.48 11.54 8.13
CA ALA A 219 15.02 10.20 8.32
C ALA A 219 15.40 9.49 7.00
N GLY A 220 14.97 10.00 5.84
CA GLY A 220 15.21 9.37 4.54
C GLY A 220 14.55 8.00 4.45
N VAL A 221 13.28 7.90 4.86
CA VAL A 221 12.52 6.64 4.85
C VAL A 221 11.65 6.55 3.60
N ASN A 222 11.66 5.39 2.94
CA ASN A 222 10.82 5.12 1.79
C ASN A 222 9.31 5.20 2.16
N PRO A 223 8.52 6.07 1.51
CA PRO A 223 7.10 6.29 1.82
C PRO A 223 6.20 5.06 1.71
N VAL A 224 6.36 4.26 0.65
CA VAL A 224 5.57 3.03 0.46
C VAL A 224 5.86 2.06 1.59
N THR A 225 7.14 1.90 1.91
CA THR A 225 7.55 1.02 3.00
C THR A 225 7.01 1.49 4.33
N HIS A 226 7.17 2.79 4.62
CA HIS A 226 6.67 3.38 5.85
C HIS A 226 5.16 3.21 6.00
N TYR A 227 4.39 3.59 4.99
CA TYR A 227 2.93 3.60 5.08
C TYR A 227 2.37 2.19 5.35
N LEU A 228 2.89 1.21 4.62
CA LEU A 228 2.41 -0.17 4.70
C LEU A 228 2.75 -0.83 6.03
N MET A 229 3.86 -0.43 6.66
CA MET A 229 4.37 -1.10 7.86
C MET A 229 4.04 -0.36 9.16
N TYR A 230 3.91 0.97 9.08
CA TYR A 230 3.71 1.84 10.24
C TYR A 230 2.60 2.87 10.02
N GLY A 231 2.59 3.54 8.86
CA GLY A 231 1.73 4.70 8.62
C GLY A 231 0.24 4.44 8.87
N GLN A 232 -0.29 3.27 8.49
CA GLN A 232 -1.68 2.90 8.78
C GLN A 232 -1.97 2.82 10.29
N ALA A 233 -1.06 2.22 11.07
CA ALA A 233 -1.19 2.08 12.52
C ALA A 233 -0.96 3.41 13.25
N GLU A 234 -0.11 4.27 12.71
CA GLU A 234 0.14 5.64 13.18
C GLU A 234 -0.98 6.62 12.79
N GLY A 235 -1.93 6.19 11.95
CA GLY A 235 -3.03 7.02 11.47
C GLY A 235 -2.61 8.05 10.41
N ARG A 236 -1.44 7.89 9.78
CA ARG A 236 -1.01 8.74 8.67
C ARG A 236 -1.90 8.51 7.45
N LEU A 237 -2.16 9.58 6.71
CA LEU A 237 -2.89 9.56 5.45
C LEU A 237 -1.90 9.56 4.28
N LEU A 238 -2.25 8.86 3.21
CA LEU A 238 -1.60 8.99 1.91
C LEU A 238 -2.01 10.33 1.30
N VAL A 239 -1.12 10.90 0.50
CA VAL A 239 -1.46 11.99 -0.40
C VAL A 239 -1.66 11.38 -1.77
N ALA A 240 -2.84 11.61 -2.34
CA ALA A 240 -3.20 11.18 -3.67
C ALA A 240 -2.60 12.11 -4.72
N THR A 241 -2.15 11.58 -5.87
CA THR A 241 -1.80 12.45 -7.00
C THR A 241 -3.05 13.19 -7.49
N ALA A 242 -2.89 14.41 -8.00
CA ALA A 242 -4.01 15.20 -8.48
C ALA A 242 -4.77 14.44 -9.59
N GLY A 243 -6.06 14.17 -9.41
CA GLY A 243 -6.88 13.54 -10.44
C GLY A 243 -7.58 12.22 -10.07
N ILE A 244 -7.55 11.76 -8.81
CA ILE A 244 -8.37 10.59 -8.37
C ILE A 244 -9.89 10.90 -8.37
N GLY A 245 -10.31 12.03 -8.96
CA GLY A 245 -11.65 12.17 -9.54
C GLY A 245 -12.81 11.94 -8.58
N ILE A 246 -12.70 12.37 -7.31
CA ILE A 246 -13.90 12.45 -6.47
C ILE A 246 -14.53 13.81 -6.73
N ASP A 247 -15.54 13.78 -7.59
CA ASP A 247 -16.54 14.82 -7.60
C ASP A 247 -17.33 14.73 -6.30
N TRP A 248 -17.06 15.66 -5.38
CA TRP A 248 -17.78 15.78 -4.12
C TRP A 248 -19.22 16.29 -4.32
N THR A 249 -19.63 16.59 -5.56
CA THR A 249 -21.03 16.93 -5.86
C THR A 249 -21.91 15.68 -5.79
N TYR A 250 -22.40 15.46 -4.58
CA TYR A 250 -23.64 14.78 -4.20
C TYR A 250 -24.42 14.11 -5.34
N VAL A 251 -24.49 12.77 -5.35
CA VAL A 251 -25.61 12.07 -6.00
C VAL A 251 -26.73 12.03 -4.97
N GLY A 252 -27.71 12.91 -5.14
CA GLY A 252 -28.85 13.09 -4.24
C GLY A 252 -29.90 11.99 -4.29
#